data_AF-A0A534A0T8-F1
#
_entry.id   AF-A0A534A0T8-F1
#
_cell.length_a   1.000
_cell.length_b   1.000
_cell.length_c   1.000
_cell.angle_alpha   90.00
_cell.angle_beta   90.00
_cell.angle_gamma   90.00
#
_symmetry.space_group_name_H-M   'P 1'
#
loop_
_entity.id
_entity.type
_entity.pdbx_description
1 polymer ?
#
loop_
_entity_poly.entity_id
_entity_poly.type
_entity_poly.pdbx_seq_one_letter_code
_entity_poly.pdbx_strand_id
1 'polypeptide(L)'
;FITAWIGTLALTGMPGFAGFFSKDAIIEAVGESHRWGATYAYLCVLLGVFVTAFYSFRLLYLTFHGEERFVVGAGKHAAHVEENGEHAPQEDPHHEPGHLDHAPHESPLVVTLPLILLAIPSIVIGAIAVGTMLHGDFFGHAIFNAHGEGEGGHEFAGWLKTALEGFAGEPFFFALAGFIAATYVYLFNPSIADKTKSALHPLWNMLDKKYWFDPIYQAIFARGSLLLGRAFWKGGDVGVIDNVLIDGSASTVARIAGVVRGVQTGYLYHYAFAMILGLVALLAGLWWAVKGLSF
;
A
#
# COMPACT_ATOMS: atom_id res chain seq x y z
N PHE A 1 -9.86 -24.56 9.91
CA PHE A 1 -8.83 -25.43 9.30
C PHE A 1 -9.13 -25.82 7.84
N ILE A 2 -10.22 -26.55 7.55
CA ILE A 2 -10.50 -27.10 6.19
C ILE A 2 -10.63 -26.02 5.12
N THR A 3 -11.23 -24.88 5.44
CA THR A 3 -11.36 -23.73 4.51
C THR A 3 -10.00 -23.18 4.06
N ALA A 4 -8.99 -23.19 4.93
CA ALA A 4 -7.63 -22.76 4.60
C ALA A 4 -6.93 -23.76 3.65
N TRP A 5 -7.19 -25.06 3.80
CA TRP A 5 -6.73 -26.08 2.86
C TRP A 5 -7.34 -25.90 1.48
N ILE A 6 -8.66 -25.71 1.40
CA ILE A 6 -9.37 -25.47 0.14
C ILE A 6 -8.80 -24.22 -0.55
N GLY A 7 -8.65 -23.13 0.20
CA GLY A 7 -8.07 -21.89 -0.34
C GLY A 7 -6.63 -22.07 -0.82
N THR A 8 -5.82 -22.83 -0.09
CA THR A 8 -4.43 -23.13 -0.47
C THR A 8 -4.38 -23.96 -1.75
N LEU A 9 -5.14 -25.04 -1.84
CA LEU A 9 -5.19 -25.90 -3.04
C LEU A 9 -5.69 -25.14 -4.27
N ALA A 10 -6.68 -24.27 -4.09
CA ALA A 10 -7.13 -23.38 -5.16
C ALA A 10 -6.03 -22.40 -5.57
N LEU A 11 -5.34 -21.76 -4.63
CA LEU A 11 -4.28 -20.78 -4.92
C LEU A 11 -3.04 -21.42 -5.59
N THR A 12 -2.68 -22.65 -5.22
CA THR A 12 -1.54 -23.36 -5.82
C THR A 12 -1.86 -23.92 -7.20
N GLY A 13 -3.11 -23.82 -7.67
CA GLY A 13 -3.52 -24.30 -8.98
C GLY A 13 -3.67 -25.82 -9.04
N MET A 14 -4.14 -26.45 -7.95
CA MET A 14 -4.42 -27.89 -7.97
C MET A 14 -5.49 -28.21 -9.03
N PRO A 15 -5.26 -29.19 -9.93
CA PRO A 15 -6.23 -29.48 -10.99
C PRO A 15 -7.61 -29.82 -10.42
N GLY A 16 -8.65 -29.21 -10.99
CA GLY A 16 -10.04 -29.30 -10.53
C GLY A 16 -10.50 -28.16 -9.62
N PHE A 17 -9.61 -27.31 -9.09
CA PHE A 17 -9.98 -26.09 -8.37
C PHE A 17 -10.01 -24.87 -9.32
N ALA A 18 -10.69 -23.81 -8.91
CA ALA A 18 -10.84 -22.60 -9.73
C ALA A 18 -9.51 -21.96 -10.15
N GLY A 19 -8.50 -21.99 -9.27
CA GLY A 19 -7.20 -21.39 -9.55
C GLY A 19 -6.34 -22.18 -10.55
N PHE A 20 -6.66 -23.45 -10.82
CA PHE A 20 -6.01 -24.20 -11.91
C PHE A 20 -6.39 -23.56 -13.25
N PHE A 21 -7.70 -23.46 -13.53
CA PHE A 21 -8.19 -22.93 -14.80
C PHE A 21 -7.74 -21.49 -15.09
N SER A 22 -7.61 -20.65 -14.06
CA SER A 22 -7.15 -19.27 -14.25
C SER A 22 -5.63 -19.12 -14.40
N LYS A 23 -4.84 -19.95 -13.71
CA LYS A 23 -3.37 -19.88 -13.78
C LYS A 23 -2.83 -20.58 -15.02
N ASP A 24 -3.36 -21.74 -15.34
CA ASP A 24 -2.89 -22.56 -16.46
C ASP A 24 -3.12 -21.84 -17.79
N ALA A 25 -4.30 -21.20 -17.95
CA ALA A 25 -4.60 -20.37 -19.12
C ALA A 25 -3.61 -19.21 -19.32
N ILE A 26 -3.10 -18.60 -18.24
CA ILE A 26 -2.08 -17.54 -18.35
C ILE A 26 -0.73 -18.14 -18.75
N ILE A 27 -0.36 -19.29 -18.21
CA ILE A 27 0.90 -19.97 -18.53
C ILE A 27 0.91 -20.39 -20.00
N GLU A 28 -0.19 -20.98 -20.48
CA GLU A 28 -0.39 -21.37 -21.86
C GLU A 28 -0.34 -20.15 -22.80
N ALA A 29 -1.09 -19.08 -22.48
CA ALA A 29 -1.09 -17.85 -23.29
C ALA A 29 0.30 -17.18 -23.37
N VAL A 30 1.10 -17.23 -22.30
CA VAL A 30 2.48 -16.73 -22.33
C VAL A 30 3.40 -17.65 -23.14
N GLY A 31 3.16 -18.97 -23.09
CA GLY A 31 3.90 -19.97 -23.86
C GLY A 31 3.67 -19.86 -25.37
N GLU A 32 2.47 -19.47 -25.79
CA GLU A 32 2.12 -19.22 -27.19
C GLU A 32 2.58 -17.84 -27.70
N SER A 33 2.99 -16.94 -26.80
CA SER A 33 3.38 -15.59 -27.18
C SER A 33 4.73 -15.58 -27.90
N HIS A 34 4.78 -14.94 -29.07
CA HIS A 34 5.99 -14.78 -29.87
C HIS A 34 6.70 -13.44 -29.63
N ARG A 35 6.24 -12.67 -28.64
CA ARG A 35 6.81 -11.36 -28.32
C ARG A 35 8.20 -11.49 -27.74
N TRP A 36 9.01 -10.46 -27.96
CA TRP A 36 10.31 -10.37 -27.33
C TRP A 36 10.17 -10.42 -25.79
N GLY A 37 10.87 -11.37 -25.16
CA GLY A 37 10.78 -11.61 -23.72
C GLY A 37 9.71 -12.61 -23.28
N ALA A 38 8.89 -13.16 -24.18
CA ALA A 38 7.86 -14.14 -23.83
C ALA A 38 8.42 -15.39 -23.14
N THR A 39 9.53 -15.96 -23.64
CA THR A 39 10.19 -17.11 -23.00
C THR A 39 10.68 -16.79 -21.58
N TYR A 40 11.19 -15.58 -21.34
CA TYR A 40 11.60 -15.17 -20.01
C TYR A 40 10.38 -15.03 -19.07
N ALA A 41 9.30 -14.43 -19.56
CA ALA A 41 8.04 -14.34 -18.82
C ALA A 41 7.47 -15.73 -18.50
N TYR A 42 7.48 -16.66 -19.46
CA TYR A 42 7.04 -18.04 -19.28
C TYR A 42 7.80 -18.72 -18.12
N LEU A 43 9.14 -18.64 -18.14
CA LEU A 43 9.97 -19.19 -17.06
C LEU A 43 9.68 -18.53 -15.71
N CYS A 44 9.47 -17.21 -15.67
CA CYS A 44 9.14 -16.50 -14.44
C CYS A 44 7.80 -16.95 -13.86
N VAL A 45 6.76 -17.10 -14.69
CA VAL A 45 5.43 -17.54 -14.26
C VAL A 45 5.49 -19.00 -13.79
N LEU A 46 6.19 -19.88 -14.51
CA LEU A 46 6.38 -21.29 -14.15
C LEU A 46 7.12 -21.44 -12.81
N LEU A 47 8.23 -20.71 -12.61
CA LEU A 47 8.93 -20.65 -11.31
C LEU A 47 8.04 -20.05 -10.22
N GLY A 48 7.19 -19.09 -10.57
CA GLY A 48 6.18 -18.51 -9.69
C GLY A 48 5.20 -19.56 -9.15
N VAL A 49 4.84 -20.59 -9.92
CA VAL A 49 4.00 -21.70 -9.46
C VAL A 49 4.68 -22.47 -8.32
N PHE A 50 5.96 -22.82 -8.49
CA PHE A 50 6.74 -23.48 -7.43
C PHE A 50 6.83 -22.64 -6.16
N VAL A 51 7.20 -21.35 -6.30
CA VAL A 51 7.33 -20.44 -5.15
C VAL A 51 5.99 -20.28 -4.43
N THR A 52 4.90 -20.17 -5.18
CA THR A 52 3.53 -20.07 -4.66
C THR A 52 3.13 -21.28 -3.85
N ALA A 53 3.36 -22.49 -4.39
CA ALA A 53 3.13 -23.71 -3.66
C ALA A 53 3.98 -23.76 -2.38
N PHE A 54 5.28 -23.46 -2.48
CA PHE A 54 6.20 -23.53 -1.37
C PHE A 54 5.78 -22.61 -0.20
N TYR A 55 5.51 -21.32 -0.44
CA TYR A 55 5.16 -20.42 0.66
C TYR A 55 3.75 -20.68 1.21
N SER A 56 2.81 -21.14 0.38
CA SER A 56 1.43 -21.39 0.82
C SER A 56 1.36 -22.61 1.74
N PHE A 57 2.02 -23.71 1.36
CA PHE A 57 2.10 -24.89 2.22
C PHE A 57 2.98 -24.65 3.45
N ARG A 58 4.08 -23.88 3.33
CA ARG A 58 4.84 -23.41 4.50
C ARG A 58 3.94 -22.72 5.52
N LEU A 59 3.09 -21.78 5.08
CA LEU A 59 2.17 -21.07 5.97
C LEU A 59 1.20 -22.05 6.63
N LEU A 60 0.64 -22.99 5.86
CA LEU A 60 -0.29 -23.99 6.37
C LEU A 60 0.35 -24.87 7.44
N TYR A 61 1.56 -25.38 7.20
CA TYR A 61 2.27 -26.22 8.16
C TYR A 61 2.65 -25.47 9.43
N LEU A 62 3.24 -24.27 9.30
CA LEU A 62 3.62 -23.46 10.46
C LEU A 62 2.43 -23.02 11.31
N THR A 63 1.24 -22.92 10.73
CA THR A 63 0.03 -22.48 11.44
C THR A 63 -0.72 -23.64 12.10
N PHE A 64 -0.82 -24.79 11.43
CA PHE A 64 -1.73 -25.86 11.87
C PHE A 64 -1.09 -27.22 12.16
N HIS A 65 0.15 -27.48 11.71
CA HIS A 65 0.79 -28.80 11.84
C HIS A 65 2.14 -28.78 12.58
N GLY A 66 2.68 -27.59 12.87
CA GLY A 66 3.88 -27.42 13.65
C GLY A 66 3.62 -27.49 15.15
N GLU A 67 4.70 -27.49 15.94
CA GLU A 67 4.63 -27.42 17.40
C GLU A 67 4.00 -26.10 17.87
N GLU A 68 3.26 -26.17 18.98
CA GLU A 68 2.65 -25.01 19.62
C GLU A 68 3.74 -24.03 20.08
N ARG A 69 3.60 -22.77 19.65
CA ARG A 69 4.53 -21.68 20.02
C ARG A 69 3.90 -20.65 20.95
N PHE A 70 2.85 -21.04 21.66
CA PHE A 70 2.13 -20.20 22.60
C PHE A 70 2.04 -20.88 23.97
N VAL A 71 1.95 -20.07 25.01
CA VAL A 71 1.74 -20.46 26.40
C VAL A 71 0.42 -19.84 26.83
N VAL A 72 -0.51 -20.66 27.34
CA VAL A 72 -1.78 -20.17 27.86
C VAL A 72 -1.59 -19.81 29.33
N GLY A 73 -1.73 -18.53 29.66
CA GLY A 73 -1.74 -18.08 31.05
C GLY A 73 -2.95 -18.66 31.77
N ALA A 74 -2.75 -19.26 32.95
CA ALA A 74 -3.86 -19.60 33.83
C ALA A 74 -4.53 -18.28 34.25
N GLY A 75 -5.64 -17.95 33.60
CA GLY A 75 -6.36 -16.69 33.80
C GLY A 75 -6.59 -16.41 35.28
N LYS A 76 -6.24 -15.20 35.72
CA LYS A 76 -6.54 -14.67 37.06
C LYS A 76 -8.04 -14.36 37.20
N HIS A 77 -8.91 -15.34 36.95
CA HIS A 77 -10.35 -15.25 37.14
C HIS A 77 -10.84 -16.20 38.23
N ALA A 78 -10.10 -16.28 39.34
CA ALA A 78 -10.51 -16.99 40.55
C ALA A 78 -10.18 -16.17 41.81
N ALA A 79 -10.69 -14.94 41.89
CA ALA A 79 -10.83 -14.23 43.15
C ALA A 79 -11.93 -13.17 43.02
N HIS A 80 -13.15 -13.55 43.38
CA HIS A 80 -14.12 -12.57 43.89
C HIS A 80 -13.54 -12.01 45.20
N VAL A 81 -13.14 -10.74 45.22
CA VAL A 81 -13.02 -9.95 46.45
C VAL A 81 -13.57 -8.54 46.16
N GLU A 82 -14.74 -8.32 46.74
CA GLU A 82 -15.38 -7.10 47.25
C GLU A 82 -14.94 -5.69 46.78
N GLU A 83 -15.97 -4.92 46.40
CA GLU A 83 -16.22 -3.52 46.78
C GLU A 83 -15.00 -2.63 47.08
N ASN A 84 -14.66 -1.73 46.15
CA ASN A 84 -14.74 -0.28 46.36
C ASN A 84 -14.27 0.47 45.11
N GLY A 85 -14.97 1.56 44.79
CA GLY A 85 -14.80 2.31 43.56
C GLY A 85 -13.46 3.01 43.46
N GLU A 86 -12.84 2.90 42.28
CA GLU A 86 -12.00 3.89 41.64
C GLU A 86 -11.77 3.43 40.20
N HIS A 87 -12.11 4.29 39.23
CA HIS A 87 -11.84 4.05 37.82
C HIS A 87 -10.33 4.06 37.58
N ALA A 88 -9.69 2.91 37.68
CA ALA A 88 -8.32 2.72 37.21
C ALA A 88 -8.29 2.77 35.67
N PRO A 89 -7.25 3.35 35.05
CA PRO A 89 -7.12 3.39 33.60
C PRO A 89 -7.04 1.96 33.06
N GLN A 90 -7.78 1.70 31.99
CA GLN A 90 -7.69 0.46 31.24
C GLN A 90 -6.28 0.41 30.60
N GLU A 91 -5.33 -0.22 31.28
CA GLU A 91 -4.05 -0.58 30.69
C GLU A 91 -4.34 -1.60 29.58
N ASP A 92 -4.12 -1.18 28.32
CA ASP A 92 -4.07 -2.10 27.19
C ASP A 92 -3.16 -3.27 27.56
N PRO A 93 -3.62 -4.54 27.53
CA PRO A 93 -2.73 -5.66 27.76
C PRO A 93 -1.70 -5.62 26.65
N HIS A 94 -0.47 -5.25 27.00
CA HIS A 94 0.67 -5.48 26.16
C HIS A 94 0.74 -6.99 25.92
N HIS A 95 0.24 -7.43 24.76
CA HIS A 95 0.27 -8.82 24.37
C HIS A 95 1.75 -9.20 24.20
N GLU A 96 2.32 -9.88 25.20
CA GLU A 96 3.62 -10.51 25.01
C GLU A 96 3.48 -11.57 23.92
N PRO A 97 4.29 -11.52 22.84
CA PRO A 97 4.20 -12.50 21.77
C PRO A 97 4.34 -13.92 22.32
N GLY A 98 3.31 -14.73 22.16
CA GLY A 98 3.28 -16.12 22.63
C GLY A 98 2.66 -16.34 24.01
N HIS A 99 2.12 -15.32 24.69
CA HIS A 99 1.26 -15.52 25.86
C HIS A 99 -0.20 -15.27 25.49
N LEU A 100 -1.07 -16.27 25.67
CA LEU A 100 -2.50 -16.20 25.37
C LEU A 100 -3.31 -16.26 26.67
N ASP A 101 -4.36 -15.46 26.77
CA ASP A 101 -5.26 -15.45 27.93
C ASP A 101 -6.15 -16.70 28.00
N HIS A 102 -6.41 -17.31 26.84
CA HIS A 102 -7.18 -18.55 26.72
C HIS A 102 -6.67 -19.39 25.55
N ALA A 103 -6.97 -20.68 25.57
CA ALA A 103 -6.66 -21.56 24.45
C ALA A 103 -7.38 -21.09 23.17
N PRO A 104 -6.75 -21.21 21.98
CA PRO A 104 -7.41 -20.95 20.72
C PRO A 104 -8.67 -21.81 20.58
N HIS A 105 -9.79 -21.18 20.24
CA HIS A 105 -11.05 -21.86 19.94
C HIS A 105 -11.50 -21.54 18.52
N GLU A 106 -12.39 -22.37 17.99
CA GLU A 106 -12.99 -22.13 16.67
C GLU A 106 -13.74 -20.79 16.65
N SER A 107 -13.75 -20.16 15.48
CA SER A 107 -14.39 -18.85 15.29
C SER A 107 -15.91 -18.98 15.35
N PRO A 108 -16.63 -17.94 15.81
CA PRO A 108 -18.09 -17.95 15.82
C PRO A 108 -18.67 -18.07 14.40
N LEU A 109 -19.94 -18.47 14.30
CA LEU A 109 -20.63 -18.69 13.03
C LEU A 109 -20.62 -17.49 12.08
N VAL A 110 -20.56 -16.28 12.64
CA VAL A 110 -20.48 -15.02 11.87
C VAL A 110 -19.23 -14.95 11.00
N VAL A 111 -18.14 -15.64 11.40
CA VAL A 111 -16.89 -15.71 10.64
C VAL A 111 -16.81 -16.99 9.82
N THR A 112 -17.21 -18.14 10.37
CA THR A 112 -17.05 -19.43 9.68
C THR A 112 -18.01 -19.57 8.50
N LEU A 113 -19.22 -19.01 8.57
CA LEU A 113 -20.19 -19.08 7.48
C LEU A 113 -19.68 -18.36 6.21
N PRO A 114 -19.19 -17.09 6.25
CA PRO A 114 -18.54 -16.46 5.10
C PRO A 114 -17.36 -17.27 4.55
N LEU A 115 -16.51 -17.83 5.42
CA LEU A 115 -15.35 -18.61 4.97
C LEU A 115 -15.76 -19.88 4.21
N ILE A 116 -16.79 -20.58 4.67
CA ILE A 116 -17.34 -21.75 3.98
C ILE A 116 -17.97 -21.32 2.66
N LEU A 117 -18.75 -20.24 2.67
CA LEU A 117 -19.41 -19.72 1.47
C LEU A 117 -18.41 -19.29 0.39
N LEU A 118 -17.22 -18.79 0.77
CA LEU A 118 -16.13 -18.48 -0.15
C LEU A 118 -15.32 -19.71 -0.59
N ALA A 119 -15.25 -20.77 0.24
CA ALA A 119 -14.57 -22.01 -0.10
C ALA A 119 -15.31 -22.78 -1.22
N ILE A 120 -16.64 -22.77 -1.23
CA ILE A 120 -17.46 -23.44 -2.25
C ILE A 120 -17.14 -22.97 -3.69
N PRO A 121 -17.21 -21.66 -4.03
CA PRO A 121 -16.89 -21.19 -5.37
C PRO A 121 -15.42 -21.42 -5.71
N SER A 122 -14.51 -21.42 -4.74
CA SER A 122 -13.09 -21.75 -4.98
C SER A 122 -12.89 -23.16 -5.56
N ILE A 123 -13.83 -24.08 -5.33
CA ILE A 123 -13.86 -25.41 -5.93
C ILE A 123 -14.64 -25.39 -7.25
N VAL A 124 -15.85 -24.83 -7.23
CA VAL A 124 -16.84 -25.07 -8.29
C VAL A 124 -16.80 -24.04 -9.42
N ILE A 125 -16.43 -22.78 -9.15
CA ILE A 125 -16.60 -21.69 -10.14
C ILE A 125 -15.74 -21.92 -11.39
N GLY A 126 -14.57 -22.56 -11.23
CA GLY A 126 -13.71 -22.93 -12.35
C GLY A 126 -14.45 -23.82 -13.35
N ALA A 127 -15.10 -24.88 -12.88
CA ALA A 127 -15.84 -25.81 -13.74
C ALA A 127 -17.02 -25.15 -14.48
N ILE A 128 -17.67 -24.17 -13.86
CA ILE A 128 -18.83 -23.47 -14.45
C ILE A 128 -18.37 -22.39 -15.43
N ALA A 129 -17.36 -21.60 -15.07
CA ALA A 129 -16.99 -20.38 -15.78
C ALA A 129 -15.95 -20.61 -16.88
N VAL A 130 -15.08 -21.63 -16.78
CA VAL A 130 -13.97 -21.83 -17.74
C VAL A 130 -14.45 -21.91 -19.20
N GLY A 131 -15.55 -22.63 -19.46
CA GLY A 131 -16.03 -22.81 -20.84
C GLY A 131 -16.63 -21.54 -21.41
N THR A 132 -17.44 -20.83 -20.64
CA THR A 132 -18.16 -19.63 -21.11
C THR A 132 -17.30 -18.38 -21.08
N MET A 133 -16.50 -18.19 -20.03
CA MET A 133 -15.71 -16.98 -19.80
C MET A 133 -14.38 -16.99 -20.54
N LEU A 134 -13.68 -18.12 -20.62
CA LEU A 134 -12.35 -18.20 -21.27
C LEU A 134 -12.43 -18.64 -22.73
N HIS A 135 -13.34 -19.56 -23.07
CA HIS A 135 -13.43 -20.16 -24.42
C HIS A 135 -14.71 -19.78 -25.17
N GLY A 136 -15.58 -18.97 -24.58
CA GLY A 136 -16.84 -18.53 -25.18
C GLY A 136 -16.86 -17.03 -25.49
N ASP A 137 -17.99 -16.56 -26.03
CA ASP A 137 -18.17 -15.17 -26.45
C ASP A 137 -18.46 -14.19 -25.29
N PHE A 138 -18.22 -14.57 -24.02
CA PHE A 138 -18.59 -13.78 -22.85
C PHE A 138 -17.98 -12.37 -22.88
N PHE A 139 -16.71 -12.25 -23.29
CA PHE A 139 -16.04 -10.96 -23.45
C PHE A 139 -16.14 -10.39 -24.87
N GLY A 140 -16.58 -11.19 -25.86
CA GLY A 140 -16.83 -10.80 -27.24
C GLY A 140 -15.91 -9.69 -27.78
N HIS A 141 -16.50 -8.56 -28.17
CA HIS A 141 -15.77 -7.38 -28.68
C HIS A 141 -15.38 -6.37 -27.59
N ALA A 142 -15.58 -6.67 -26.31
CA ALA A 142 -15.27 -5.74 -25.22
C ALA A 142 -13.75 -5.57 -25.00
N ILE A 143 -12.95 -6.54 -25.42
CA ILE A 143 -11.49 -6.52 -25.30
C ILE A 143 -10.89 -6.22 -26.67
N PHE A 144 -10.30 -5.03 -26.82
CA PHE A 144 -9.55 -4.67 -28.01
C PHE A 144 -8.17 -5.34 -27.99
N ASN A 145 -7.95 -6.30 -28.90
CA ASN A 145 -6.64 -6.92 -29.09
C ASN A 145 -5.94 -6.27 -30.31
N ALA A 146 -4.92 -5.46 -30.05
CA ALA A 146 -4.23 -4.67 -31.08
C ALA A 146 -3.37 -5.52 -32.05
N HIS A 147 -2.98 -6.72 -31.63
CA HIS A 147 -2.18 -7.66 -32.41
C HIS A 147 -2.94 -8.98 -32.36
N GLY A 148 -3.46 -9.46 -33.49
CA GLY A 148 -4.36 -10.61 -33.62
C GLY A 148 -3.78 -11.97 -33.22
N GLU A 149 -3.06 -12.05 -32.10
CA GLU A 149 -2.45 -13.24 -31.51
C GLU A 149 -3.46 -14.04 -30.66
N GLY A 150 -4.77 -13.83 -30.84
CA GLY A 150 -5.82 -14.38 -29.99
C GLY A 150 -6.68 -15.49 -30.60
N GLU A 151 -6.33 -16.00 -31.78
CA GLU A 151 -7.09 -17.06 -32.46
C GLU A 151 -6.50 -18.47 -32.21
N GLY A 152 -5.80 -18.66 -31.09
CA GLY A 152 -5.38 -19.98 -30.59
C GLY A 152 -6.53 -20.70 -29.88
N GLY A 153 -7.66 -20.86 -30.56
CA GLY A 153 -8.80 -21.61 -30.01
C GLY A 153 -8.52 -23.11 -30.02
N HIS A 154 -7.70 -23.60 -29.10
CA HIS A 154 -7.67 -25.03 -28.80
C HIS A 154 -9.10 -25.45 -28.42
N GLU A 155 -9.62 -26.49 -29.09
CA GLU A 155 -10.97 -27.00 -28.80
C GLU A 155 -11.06 -27.34 -27.31
N PHE A 156 -11.87 -26.56 -26.58
CA PHE A 156 -12.07 -26.79 -25.15
C PHE A 156 -12.79 -28.12 -24.94
N ALA A 157 -12.03 -29.14 -24.56
CA ALA A 157 -12.52 -30.51 -24.47
C ALA A 157 -13.34 -30.80 -23.19
N GLY A 158 -13.77 -29.75 -22.48
CA GLY A 158 -14.57 -29.81 -21.26
C GLY A 158 -13.75 -29.72 -19.98
N TRP A 159 -14.32 -29.08 -18.95
CA TRP A 159 -13.62 -28.76 -17.69
C TRP A 159 -13.02 -29.98 -16.99
N LEU A 160 -13.69 -31.13 -17.05
CA LEU A 160 -13.23 -32.34 -16.40
C LEU A 160 -12.01 -32.93 -17.12
N LYS A 161 -12.02 -32.92 -18.46
CA LYS A 161 -10.88 -33.40 -19.26
C LYS A 161 -9.68 -32.48 -19.07
N THR A 162 -9.87 -31.16 -19.16
CA THR A 162 -8.80 -30.18 -18.90
C THR A 162 -8.22 -30.33 -17.49
N ALA A 163 -9.06 -30.56 -16.47
CA ALA A 163 -8.58 -30.80 -15.11
C ALA A 163 -7.78 -32.12 -14.99
N LEU A 164 -8.19 -33.18 -15.67
CA LEU A 164 -7.46 -34.45 -15.67
C LEU A 164 -6.12 -34.35 -16.40
N GLU A 165 -6.09 -33.67 -17.55
CA GLU A 165 -4.86 -33.38 -18.30
C GLU A 165 -3.92 -32.46 -17.52
N GLY A 166 -4.48 -31.56 -16.70
CA GLY A 166 -3.72 -30.70 -15.80
C GLY A 166 -2.79 -31.44 -14.83
N PHE A 167 -3.12 -32.68 -14.44
CA PHE A 167 -2.21 -33.51 -13.62
C PHE A 167 -0.94 -33.95 -14.36
N ALA A 168 -0.96 -33.95 -15.70
CA ALA A 168 0.19 -34.24 -16.53
C ALA A 168 0.93 -32.97 -16.99
N GLY A 169 0.37 -31.78 -16.71
CA GLY A 169 0.95 -30.50 -17.10
C GLY A 169 2.22 -30.15 -16.32
N GLU A 170 3.13 -29.41 -16.96
CA GLU A 170 4.35 -28.91 -16.31
C GLU A 170 4.05 -28.10 -15.03
N PRO A 171 3.05 -27.19 -14.99
CA PRO A 171 2.75 -26.41 -13.80
C PRO A 171 2.41 -27.27 -12.59
N PHE A 172 1.74 -28.42 -12.79
CA PHE A 172 1.43 -29.35 -11.71
C PHE A 172 2.69 -29.93 -11.07
N PHE A 173 3.70 -30.31 -11.86
CA PHE A 173 4.96 -30.82 -11.32
C PHE A 173 5.74 -29.76 -10.54
N PHE A 174 5.73 -28.50 -10.98
CA PHE A 174 6.33 -27.39 -10.23
C PHE A 174 5.58 -27.11 -8.92
N ALA A 175 4.23 -27.14 -8.93
CA ALA A 175 3.44 -27.01 -7.73
C ALA A 175 3.69 -28.17 -6.75
N LEU A 176 3.75 -29.40 -7.26
CA LEU A 176 4.04 -30.61 -6.50
C LEU A 176 5.45 -30.58 -5.91
N ALA A 177 6.45 -30.12 -6.67
CA ALA A 177 7.80 -29.92 -6.16
C ALA A 177 7.83 -28.89 -5.01
N GLY A 178 7.08 -27.79 -5.13
CA GLY A 178 6.93 -26.79 -4.07
C GLY A 178 6.27 -27.36 -2.82
N PHE A 179 5.21 -28.16 -2.98
CA PHE A 179 4.54 -28.89 -1.90
C PHE A 179 5.48 -29.88 -1.19
N ILE A 180 6.18 -30.72 -1.96
CA ILE A 180 7.12 -31.72 -1.41
C ILE A 180 8.25 -31.00 -0.66
N ALA A 181 8.83 -29.95 -1.26
CA ALA A 181 9.90 -29.18 -0.63
C ALA A 181 9.43 -28.51 0.67
N ALA A 182 8.23 -27.90 0.68
CA ALA A 182 7.67 -27.29 1.88
C ALA A 182 7.39 -28.33 2.97
N THR A 183 6.80 -29.48 2.61
CA THR A 183 6.53 -30.58 3.54
C THR A 183 7.83 -31.09 4.16
N TYR A 184 8.83 -31.35 3.33
CA TYR A 184 10.12 -31.85 3.81
C TYR A 184 10.83 -30.87 4.75
N VAL A 185 10.89 -29.59 4.38
CA VAL A 185 11.56 -28.57 5.19
C VAL A 185 10.81 -28.26 6.48
N TYR A 186 9.49 -28.07 6.44
CA TYR A 186 8.76 -27.55 7.60
C TYR A 186 8.13 -28.61 8.49
N LEU A 187 7.87 -29.82 7.98
CA LEU A 187 7.28 -30.91 8.78
C LEU A 187 8.34 -31.92 9.25
N PHE A 188 9.34 -32.22 8.42
CA PHE A 188 10.32 -33.27 8.72
C PHE A 188 11.69 -32.74 9.16
N ASN A 189 12.18 -31.63 8.60
CA ASN A 189 13.50 -31.13 8.96
C ASN A 189 13.61 -29.59 8.96
N PRO A 190 13.08 -28.93 10.01
CA PRO A 190 13.12 -27.46 10.13
C PRO A 190 14.53 -26.86 10.10
N SER A 191 15.57 -27.63 10.49
CA SER A 191 16.96 -27.16 10.49
C SER A 191 17.48 -26.76 9.10
N ILE A 192 16.86 -27.27 8.03
CA ILE A 192 17.20 -26.90 6.65
C ILE A 192 16.88 -25.42 6.41
N ALA A 193 15.81 -24.89 6.99
CA ALA A 193 15.46 -23.48 6.85
C ALA A 193 16.55 -22.58 7.45
N ASP A 194 17.06 -22.91 8.63
CA ASP A 194 18.10 -22.13 9.31
C ASP A 194 19.46 -22.21 8.60
N LYS A 195 19.81 -23.40 8.10
CA LYS A 195 21.01 -23.59 7.27
C LYS A 195 20.94 -22.80 5.97
N THR A 196 19.79 -22.84 5.29
CA THR A 196 19.56 -22.10 4.03
C THR A 196 19.63 -20.60 4.27
N LYS A 197 19.01 -20.10 5.34
CA LYS A 197 19.11 -18.70 5.77
C LYS A 197 20.56 -18.28 6.00
N SER A 198 21.35 -19.11 6.67
CA SER A 198 22.76 -18.80 6.98
C SER A 198 23.63 -18.82 5.71
N ALA A 199 23.41 -19.79 4.82
CA ALA A 199 24.16 -19.92 3.57
C ALA A 199 23.85 -18.80 2.55
N LEU A 200 22.58 -18.40 2.44
CA LEU A 200 22.11 -17.38 1.50
C LEU A 200 21.79 -16.06 2.21
N HIS A 201 22.50 -15.74 3.30
CA HIS A 201 22.18 -14.59 4.15
C HIS A 201 21.99 -13.26 3.39
N PRO A 202 22.81 -12.88 2.38
CA PRO A 202 22.60 -11.64 1.64
C PRO A 202 21.27 -11.62 0.89
N LEU A 203 20.93 -12.74 0.23
CA LEU A 203 19.69 -12.90 -0.51
C LEU A 203 18.50 -12.95 0.44
N TRP A 204 18.61 -13.72 1.53
CA TRP A 204 17.59 -13.81 2.56
C TRP A 204 17.30 -12.45 3.19
N ASN A 205 18.34 -11.68 3.54
CA ASN A 205 18.20 -10.34 4.10
C ASN A 205 17.52 -9.37 3.13
N MET A 206 17.81 -9.46 1.82
CA MET A 206 17.11 -8.69 0.79
C MET A 206 15.61 -9.02 0.76
N LEU A 207 15.25 -10.31 0.74
CA LEU A 207 13.87 -10.75 0.68
C LEU A 207 13.11 -10.40 1.98
N ASP A 208 13.74 -10.58 3.14
CA ASP A 208 13.19 -10.26 4.46
C ASP A 208 12.92 -8.76 4.62
N LYS A 209 13.81 -7.91 4.07
CA LYS A 209 13.62 -6.46 4.00
C LYS A 209 12.74 -6.00 2.83
N LYS A 210 12.02 -6.91 2.17
CA LYS A 210 11.14 -6.61 1.02
C LYS A 210 11.85 -5.80 -0.07
N TYR A 211 13.09 -6.20 -0.41
CA TYR A 211 13.95 -5.49 -1.35
C TYR A 211 14.29 -4.04 -0.96
N TRP A 212 14.14 -3.69 0.32
CA TRP A 212 14.31 -2.33 0.85
C TRP A 212 13.38 -1.27 0.26
N PHE A 213 12.29 -1.66 -0.41
CA PHE A 213 11.33 -0.69 -0.95
C PHE A 213 10.73 0.19 0.15
N ASP A 214 10.31 -0.40 1.28
CA ASP A 214 9.72 0.32 2.41
C ASP A 214 10.66 1.44 2.93
N PRO A 215 11.91 1.16 3.35
CA PRO A 215 12.82 2.20 3.84
C PRO A 215 13.24 3.20 2.76
N ILE A 216 13.41 2.79 1.50
CA ILE A 216 13.71 3.72 0.40
C ILE A 216 12.54 4.68 0.21
N TYR A 217 11.31 4.15 0.18
CA TYR A 217 10.12 4.97 0.00
C TYR A 217 9.95 5.97 1.14
N GLN A 218 10.14 5.52 2.38
CA GLN A 218 10.04 6.37 3.56
C GLN A 218 11.17 7.42 3.58
N ALA A 219 12.39 7.06 3.20
CA ALA A 219 13.52 7.97 3.20
C ALA A 219 13.42 9.05 2.10
N ILE A 220 12.94 8.67 0.91
CA ILE A 220 12.89 9.58 -0.25
C ILE A 220 11.56 10.34 -0.26
N PHE A 221 10.43 9.63 -0.33
CA PHE A 221 9.14 10.27 -0.56
C PHE A 221 8.55 10.85 0.71
N ALA A 222 8.51 10.08 1.81
CA ALA A 222 7.89 10.57 3.04
C ALA A 222 8.72 11.69 3.69
N ARG A 223 10.04 11.51 3.86
CA ARG A 223 10.89 12.58 4.40
C ARG A 223 11.07 13.75 3.43
N GLY A 224 11.16 13.48 2.12
CA GLY A 224 11.25 14.53 1.10
C GLY A 224 10.03 15.43 1.11
N SER A 225 8.82 14.87 1.15
CA SER A 225 7.59 15.66 1.22
C SER A 225 7.47 16.45 2.52
N LEU A 226 7.86 15.88 3.66
CA LEU A 226 7.92 16.60 4.94
C LEU A 226 8.92 17.76 4.91
N LEU A 227 10.08 17.58 4.28
CA LEU A 227 11.09 18.64 4.16
C LEU A 227 10.61 19.77 3.26
N LEU A 228 10.00 19.43 2.11
CA LEU A 228 9.38 20.42 1.22
C LEU A 228 8.27 21.18 1.94
N GLY A 229 7.37 20.49 2.64
CA GLY A 229 6.31 21.11 3.42
C GLY A 229 6.86 22.07 4.49
N ARG A 230 7.92 21.68 5.20
CA ARG A 230 8.60 22.54 6.17
C ARG A 230 9.27 23.74 5.52
N ALA A 231 9.84 23.60 4.32
CA ALA A 231 10.46 24.69 3.59
C ALA A 231 9.41 25.72 3.16
N PHE A 232 8.28 25.29 2.61
CA PHE A 232 7.18 26.19 2.25
C PHE A 232 6.56 26.88 3.46
N TRP A 233 6.37 26.15 4.57
CA TRP A 233 5.81 26.74 5.79
C TRP A 233 6.77 27.75 6.44
N LYS A 234 7.99 27.32 6.79
CA LYS A 234 8.91 28.19 7.54
C LYS A 234 9.57 29.26 6.67
N GLY A 235 9.94 28.88 5.44
CA GLY A 235 10.62 29.77 4.51
C GLY A 235 9.64 30.68 3.77
N GLY A 236 8.58 30.11 3.20
CA GLY A 236 7.59 30.86 2.43
C GLY A 236 6.63 31.66 3.32
N ASP A 237 5.86 30.97 4.13
CA ASP A 237 4.77 31.58 4.91
C ASP A 237 5.30 32.46 6.04
N VAL A 238 5.93 31.86 7.04
CA VAL A 238 6.44 32.62 8.19
C VAL A 238 7.56 33.57 7.75
N GLY A 239 8.48 33.12 6.89
CA GLY A 239 9.65 33.89 6.48
C GLY A 239 9.31 35.07 5.57
N VAL A 240 8.62 34.83 4.45
CA VAL A 240 8.40 35.86 3.43
C VAL A 240 7.07 36.57 3.64
N ILE A 241 5.99 35.85 3.92
CA ILE A 241 4.66 36.47 4.03
C ILE A 241 4.57 37.24 5.35
N ASP A 242 4.76 36.58 6.48
CA ASP A 242 4.55 37.23 7.77
C ASP A 242 5.64 38.27 8.07
N ASN A 243 6.91 37.86 8.08
CA ASN A 243 7.98 38.75 8.51
C ASN A 243 8.32 39.86 7.49
N VAL A 244 8.36 39.55 6.19
CA VAL A 244 8.81 40.53 5.18
C VAL A 244 7.64 41.34 4.64
N LEU A 245 6.56 40.69 4.18
CA LEU A 245 5.45 41.42 3.57
C LEU A 245 4.58 42.11 4.62
N ILE A 246 4.17 41.41 5.68
CA ILE A 246 3.25 41.98 6.68
C ILE A 246 4.01 42.88 7.66
N ASP A 247 4.95 42.34 8.44
CA ASP A 247 5.66 43.13 9.46
C ASP A 247 6.62 44.15 8.85
N GLY A 248 7.24 43.83 7.71
CA GLY A 248 8.08 44.77 6.96
C GLY A 248 7.30 45.96 6.43
N SER A 249 6.09 45.76 5.90
CA SER A 249 5.25 46.88 5.46
C SER A 249 4.75 47.72 6.63
N ALA A 250 4.28 47.09 7.70
CA ALA A 250 3.84 47.77 8.92
C ALA A 250 4.95 48.61 9.55
N SER A 251 6.16 48.05 9.67
CA SER A 251 7.33 48.75 10.22
C SER A 251 7.78 49.91 9.33
N THR A 252 7.68 49.78 8.01
CA THR A 252 7.98 50.87 7.07
C THR A 252 7.02 52.03 7.24
N VAL A 253 5.71 51.76 7.33
CA VAL A 253 4.70 52.78 7.61
C VAL A 253 4.96 53.45 8.97
N ALA A 254 5.27 52.67 10.00
CA ALA A 254 5.59 53.20 11.33
C ALA A 254 6.83 54.12 11.32
N ARG A 255 7.87 53.78 10.55
CA ARG A 255 9.06 54.62 10.36
C ARG A 255 8.71 55.93 9.67
N ILE A 256 7.94 55.87 8.58
CA ILE A 256 7.49 57.07 7.86
C ILE A 256 6.67 57.96 8.79
N ALA A 257 5.72 57.38 9.53
CA ALA A 257 4.91 58.11 10.50
C ALA A 257 5.76 58.76 11.60
N GLY A 258 6.81 58.08 12.07
CA GLY A 258 7.78 58.63 13.02
C GLY A 258 8.53 59.85 12.49
N VAL A 259 9.00 59.79 11.24
CA VAL A 259 9.66 60.92 10.57
C VAL A 259 8.70 62.09 10.38
N VAL A 260 7.48 61.83 9.87
CA VAL A 260 6.45 62.86 9.65
C VAL A 260 6.05 63.53 10.97
N ARG A 261 5.98 62.75 12.07
CA ARG A 261 5.70 63.30 13.40
C ARG A 261 6.79 64.29 13.85
N GLY A 262 8.05 64.04 13.51
CA GLY A 262 9.16 64.97 13.81
C GLY A 262 9.07 66.31 13.08
N VAL A 263 8.36 66.39 11.95
CA VAL A 263 8.11 67.65 11.24
C VAL A 263 7.16 68.58 12.02
N GLN A 264 6.37 68.04 12.95
CA GLN A 264 5.54 68.83 13.85
C GLN A 264 6.38 69.34 15.03
N THR A 265 7.00 70.51 14.86
CA THR A 265 7.92 71.10 15.85
C THR A 265 7.22 71.87 16.97
N GLY A 266 5.91 72.12 16.86
CA GLY A 266 5.13 72.88 17.86
C GLY A 266 5.35 74.39 17.86
N TYR A 267 6.29 74.92 17.07
CA TYR A 267 6.53 76.35 16.94
C TYR A 267 5.64 77.00 15.89
N LEU A 268 4.90 78.06 16.27
CA LEU A 268 3.93 78.74 15.41
C LEU A 268 4.51 79.24 14.06
N TYR A 269 5.77 79.69 14.06
CA TYR A 269 6.43 80.21 12.85
C TYR A 269 6.65 79.12 11.78
N HIS A 270 6.91 77.87 12.16
CA HIS A 270 7.07 76.76 11.20
C HIS A 270 5.77 76.49 10.44
N TYR A 271 4.62 76.56 11.14
CA TYR A 271 3.30 76.41 10.52
C TYR A 271 2.95 77.60 9.62
N ALA A 272 3.23 78.83 10.07
CA ALA A 272 3.00 80.03 9.27
C ALA A 272 3.80 80.01 7.96
N PHE A 273 5.07 79.62 8.02
CA PHE A 273 5.92 79.44 6.85
C PHE A 273 5.37 78.37 5.90
N ALA A 274 4.96 77.20 6.42
CA ALA A 274 4.36 76.13 5.61
C ALA A 274 3.05 76.55 4.93
N MET A 275 2.19 77.33 5.61
CA MET A 275 0.94 77.84 5.03
C MET A 275 1.18 78.81 3.87
N ILE A 276 2.12 79.75 4.02
CA ILE A 276 2.47 80.70 2.96
C ILE A 276 3.03 79.95 1.75
N LEU A 277 3.94 79.01 1.96
CA LEU A 277 4.53 78.20 0.90
C LEU A 277 3.47 77.34 0.20
N GLY A 278 2.55 76.74 0.95
CA GLY A 278 1.39 76.02 0.42
C GLY A 278 0.46 76.89 -0.43
N LEU A 279 0.17 78.12 0.01
CA LEU A 279 -0.65 79.07 -0.75
C LEU A 279 0.03 79.48 -2.06
N VAL A 280 1.34 79.79 -2.02
CA VAL A 280 2.12 80.13 -3.22
C VAL A 280 2.15 78.95 -4.19
N ALA A 281 2.39 77.73 -3.71
CA ALA A 281 2.41 76.53 -4.54
C ALA A 281 1.04 76.25 -5.17
N LEU A 282 -0.05 76.41 -4.41
CA LEU A 282 -1.42 76.27 -4.92
C LEU A 282 -1.74 77.30 -5.99
N LEU A 283 -1.43 78.59 -5.75
CA LEU A 283 -1.65 79.66 -6.72
C LEU A 283 -0.79 79.49 -7.97
N ALA A 284 0.47 79.08 -7.83
CA ALA A 284 1.37 78.78 -8.94
C ALA A 284 0.89 77.56 -9.75
N GLY A 285 0.45 76.50 -9.07
CA GLY A 285 -0.14 75.31 -9.69
C GLY A 285 -1.45 75.62 -10.40
N LEU A 286 -2.32 76.43 -9.80
CA LEU A 286 -3.55 76.91 -10.42
C LEU A 286 -3.25 77.79 -11.64
N TRP A 287 -2.32 78.73 -11.53
CA TRP A 287 -1.89 79.57 -12.65
C TRP A 287 -1.35 78.73 -13.80
N TRP A 288 -0.52 77.72 -13.50
CA TRP A 288 0.01 76.79 -14.50
C TRP A 288 -1.10 75.95 -15.14
N ALA A 289 -2.04 75.41 -14.35
CA ALA A 289 -3.19 74.65 -14.85
C ALA A 289 -4.10 75.51 -15.75
N VAL A 290 -4.41 76.74 -15.33
CA VAL A 290 -5.23 77.69 -16.10
C VAL A 290 -4.54 78.11 -17.41
N LYS A 291 -3.23 78.32 -17.40
CA LYS A 291 -2.45 78.57 -18.63
C LYS A 291 -2.36 77.35 -19.56
N GLY A 292 -2.36 76.14 -19.00
CA GLY A 292 -2.38 74.89 -19.77
C GLY A 292 -3.72 74.59 -20.42
N LEU A 293 -4.81 75.17 -19.90
CA LEU A 293 -6.17 75.11 -20.45
C LEU A 293 -6.47 76.19 -21.50
N SER A 294 -5.55 77.15 -21.71
CA SER A 294 -5.68 78.23 -22.70
C SER A 294 -4.88 77.96 -23.99
N PHE A 295 -5.14 76.82 -24.63
CA PHE A 295 -4.84 76.53 -26.03
C PHE A 295 -6.10 76.02 -26.73
#